data_AF-A0A7C6ERW8-F1
#
_entry.id   AF-A0A7C6ERW8-F1
#
_cell.length_a   1.000
_cell.length_b   1.000
_cell.length_c   1.000
_cell.angle_alpha   90.00
_cell.angle_beta   90.00
_cell.angle_gamma   90.00
#
_symmetry.space_group_name_H-M   'P 1'
#
loop_
_entity.id
_entity.type
_entity.pdbx_description
1 polymer ?
#
loop_
_entity_poly.entity_id
_entity_poly.type
_entity_poly.pdbx_seq_one_letter_code
_entity_poly.pdbx_strand_id
1 'polypeptide(L)'
;IPGLTGNDVCTKVQLDNVHFETVGTEFASQLFSTTSLNLVDDNGNTIVLYNSKYANFASKLTPKGKGSIIAILSSYNSTYQLILNSYDDLINWDTTAYVMRDIINEPFTSTFGSFTTYNVQGTEEWKITSYGATMSGYNSGYHANIDWLISPSINLDNSTNEICTFNSAMNYGTANDGSLKFYYSTDYVSGDPTTAHWTEITGFSLSTGGWTWTPSGNIDLSMIQGTNVHLAFKYTSTTSSCATWELKNFKVTALSQGK
;
A
#
# COMPACT_ATOMS: atom_id res chain seq x y z
N ILE A 1 18.57 11.00 -1.55
CA ILE A 1 17.90 12.32 -1.41
C ILE A 1 18.32 13.09 -0.15
N PRO A 2 18.44 12.50 1.05
CA PRO A 2 18.95 13.24 2.20
C PRO A 2 20.36 13.78 1.89
N GLY A 3 20.64 15.00 2.36
CA GLY A 3 21.92 15.68 2.13
C GLY A 3 21.86 16.92 1.23
N LEU A 4 20.72 17.20 0.59
CA LEU A 4 20.51 18.47 -0.11
C LEU A 4 20.37 19.62 0.89
N THR A 5 21.04 20.73 0.62
CA THR A 5 21.10 21.91 1.48
C THR A 5 20.77 23.19 0.71
N GLY A 6 20.60 24.30 1.44
CA GLY A 6 20.35 25.60 0.83
C GLY A 6 21.49 26.07 -0.09
N ASN A 7 22.72 25.60 0.15
CA ASN A 7 23.87 25.94 -0.67
C ASN A 7 23.85 25.26 -2.04
N ASP A 8 23.06 24.19 -2.19
CA ASP A 8 22.95 23.44 -3.43
C ASP A 8 21.89 24.05 -4.37
N VAL A 9 21.07 24.99 -3.89
CA VAL A 9 20.02 25.64 -4.68
C VAL A 9 20.63 26.41 -5.85
N CYS A 10 20.01 26.29 -7.01
CA CYS A 10 20.47 26.81 -8.30
C CYS A 10 21.77 26.18 -8.82
N THR A 11 22.19 25.02 -8.28
CA THR A 11 23.33 24.25 -8.77
C THR A 11 22.89 22.92 -9.39
N LYS A 12 23.79 22.29 -10.16
CA LYS A 12 23.60 20.90 -10.60
C LYS A 12 23.91 19.96 -9.45
N VAL A 13 22.98 19.05 -9.18
CA VAL A 13 23.11 17.99 -8.18
C VAL A 13 22.94 16.64 -8.88
N GLN A 14 23.59 15.61 -8.34
CA GLN A 14 23.37 14.23 -8.73
C GLN A 14 22.70 13.49 -7.57
N LEU A 15 21.64 12.77 -7.85
CA LEU A 15 21.03 11.82 -6.91
C LEU A 15 21.20 10.42 -7.47
N ASP A 16 21.78 9.54 -6.66
CA ASP A 16 22.00 8.14 -7.02
C ASP A 16 20.92 7.23 -6.44
N ASN A 17 20.73 6.07 -7.08
CA ASN A 17 19.81 5.02 -6.67
C ASN A 17 18.37 5.53 -6.45
N VAL A 18 17.89 6.32 -7.40
CA VAL A 18 16.51 6.83 -7.41
C VAL A 18 15.69 6.15 -8.48
N HIS A 19 14.38 6.06 -8.24
CA HIS A 19 13.39 5.58 -9.20
C HIS A 19 12.18 6.52 -9.24
N PHE A 20 11.40 6.45 -10.31
CA PHE A 20 10.14 7.20 -10.40
C PHE A 20 9.05 6.53 -9.56
N GLU A 21 8.35 7.31 -8.74
CA GLU A 21 7.18 6.83 -7.99
C GLU A 21 6.08 6.32 -8.92
N THR A 22 5.90 6.97 -10.08
CA THR A 22 4.95 6.53 -11.12
C THR A 22 5.69 6.27 -12.43
N VAL A 23 5.53 5.05 -12.97
CA VAL A 23 6.14 4.60 -14.22
C VAL A 23 5.13 4.72 -15.37
N GLY A 24 5.60 4.85 -16.60
CA GLY A 24 4.75 4.86 -17.79
C GLY A 24 3.95 6.13 -18.01
N THR A 25 4.20 7.20 -17.23
CA THR A 25 3.53 8.50 -17.38
C THR A 25 4.41 9.50 -18.12
N GLU A 26 3.81 10.43 -18.86
CA GLU A 26 4.55 11.52 -19.52
C GLU A 26 5.36 12.35 -18.51
N PHE A 27 6.58 12.74 -18.88
CA PHE A 27 7.39 13.67 -18.07
C PHE A 27 6.69 15.00 -17.85
N ALA A 28 5.98 15.50 -18.88
CA ALA A 28 5.07 16.62 -18.74
C ALA A 28 3.88 16.52 -19.70
N SER A 29 2.67 16.59 -19.13
CA SER A 29 1.42 16.59 -19.87
C SER A 29 1.33 17.78 -20.81
N GLN A 30 0.84 17.55 -22.03
CA GLN A 30 0.58 18.64 -22.99
C GLN A 30 -0.64 19.50 -22.62
N LEU A 31 -1.47 19.03 -21.67
CA LEU A 31 -2.67 19.75 -21.21
C LEU A 31 -2.36 20.83 -20.18
N PHE A 32 -1.24 20.71 -19.45
CA PHE A 32 -0.87 21.61 -18.35
C PHE A 32 0.47 22.28 -18.61
N SER A 33 0.73 23.47 -18.07
CA SER A 33 2.01 24.16 -18.29
C SER A 33 3.21 23.38 -17.73
N THR A 34 2.98 22.64 -16.65
CA THR A 34 4.01 21.87 -15.94
C THR A 34 3.42 20.60 -15.34
N THR A 35 4.29 19.66 -15.00
CA THR A 35 3.94 18.41 -14.33
C THR A 35 4.97 18.12 -13.25
N SER A 36 4.49 17.75 -12.07
CA SER A 36 5.32 17.31 -10.96
C SER A 36 5.30 15.79 -10.91
N LEU A 37 6.47 15.19 -10.97
CA LEU A 37 6.69 13.76 -10.74
C LEU A 37 7.47 13.59 -9.43
N ASN A 38 7.39 12.42 -8.80
CA ASN A 38 8.19 12.12 -7.61
C ASN A 38 9.29 11.12 -7.95
N LEU A 39 10.49 11.42 -7.47
CA LEU A 39 11.58 10.46 -7.38
C LEU A 39 11.67 9.95 -5.94
N VAL A 40 11.94 8.66 -5.81
CA VAL A 40 12.05 7.96 -4.53
C VAL A 40 13.43 7.32 -4.44
N ASP A 41 14.12 7.48 -3.31
CA ASP A 41 15.38 6.76 -3.05
C ASP A 41 15.14 5.41 -2.34
N ASP A 42 16.20 4.60 -2.20
CA ASP A 42 16.13 3.28 -1.56
C ASP A 42 15.65 3.33 -0.07
N ASN A 43 15.64 4.50 0.57
CA ASN A 43 15.13 4.69 1.92
C ASN A 43 13.68 5.20 1.96
N GLY A 44 13.03 5.33 0.81
CA GLY A 44 11.66 5.85 0.69
C GLY A 44 11.53 7.36 0.82
N ASN A 45 12.64 8.12 0.84
CA ASN A 45 12.55 9.58 0.79
C ASN A 45 12.13 10.01 -0.61
N THR A 46 11.34 11.08 -0.70
CA THR A 46 10.85 11.59 -1.99
C THR A 46 11.38 13.00 -2.28
N ILE A 47 11.54 13.31 -3.56
CA ILE A 47 11.77 14.67 -4.04
C ILE A 47 10.99 14.91 -5.33
N VAL A 48 10.40 16.10 -5.44
CA VAL A 48 9.65 16.49 -6.63
C VAL A 48 10.61 16.77 -7.78
N LEU A 49 10.34 16.18 -8.94
CA LEU A 49 10.87 16.56 -10.23
C LEU A 49 9.84 17.38 -11.00
N TYR A 50 10.13 18.67 -11.18
CA TYR A 50 9.26 19.64 -11.83
C TYR A 50 9.63 19.80 -13.30
N ASN A 51 8.74 19.38 -14.20
CA ASN A 51 8.96 19.37 -15.65
C ASN A 51 8.04 20.34 -16.38
N SER A 52 8.55 20.99 -17.43
CA SER A 52 7.79 21.88 -18.30
C SER A 52 7.21 21.14 -19.51
N LYS A 53 5.99 21.48 -19.93
CA LYS A 53 5.43 20.96 -21.19
C LYS A 53 6.25 21.32 -22.43
N TYR A 54 7.08 22.37 -22.34
CA TYR A 54 7.94 22.84 -23.44
C TYR A 54 9.28 22.09 -23.50
N ALA A 55 9.57 21.19 -22.56
CA ALA A 55 10.76 20.36 -22.62
C ALA A 55 10.68 19.43 -23.84
N ASN A 56 11.80 19.26 -24.55
CA ASN A 56 11.87 18.36 -25.71
C ASN A 56 11.65 16.87 -25.35
N PHE A 57 11.64 16.54 -24.06
CA PHE A 57 11.36 15.21 -23.51
C PHE A 57 9.98 15.11 -22.84
N ALA A 58 9.13 16.15 -22.90
CA ALA A 58 7.86 16.21 -22.19
C ALA A 58 6.96 14.98 -22.46
N SER A 59 6.88 14.52 -23.71
CA SER A 59 6.07 13.37 -24.12
C SER A 59 6.73 12.01 -23.88
N LYS A 60 8.00 11.96 -23.41
CA LYS A 60 8.63 10.69 -23.04
C LYS A 60 7.95 10.13 -21.78
N LEU A 61 7.94 8.81 -21.65
CA LEU A 61 7.38 8.14 -20.48
C LEU A 61 8.46 7.94 -19.41
N THR A 62 8.06 8.05 -18.14
CA THR A 62 8.91 7.72 -16.99
C THR A 62 9.35 6.26 -17.07
N PRO A 63 10.67 5.99 -17.10
CA PRO A 63 11.17 4.62 -17.24
C PRO A 63 10.99 3.84 -15.94
N LYS A 64 10.79 2.54 -16.10
CA LYS A 64 10.93 1.58 -15.00
C LYS A 64 12.37 1.49 -14.49
N GLY A 65 12.52 0.87 -13.32
CA GLY A 65 13.82 0.61 -12.71
C GLY A 65 14.41 1.81 -11.99
N LYS A 66 15.74 1.82 -11.82
CA LYS A 66 16.44 2.86 -11.05
C LYS A 66 17.78 3.25 -11.68
N GLY A 67 18.27 4.42 -11.32
CA GLY A 67 19.56 4.91 -11.75
C GLY A 67 19.94 6.16 -10.99
N SER A 68 20.78 6.98 -11.61
CA SER A 68 21.12 8.32 -11.12
C SER A 68 20.43 9.38 -11.97
N ILE A 69 20.13 10.54 -11.37
CA ILE A 69 19.65 11.71 -12.09
C ILE A 69 20.56 12.90 -11.83
N ILE A 70 20.92 13.63 -12.88
CA ILE A 70 21.57 14.93 -12.78
C ILE A 70 20.50 16.00 -13.03
N ALA A 71 20.28 16.89 -12.08
CA ALA A 71 19.25 17.92 -12.20
C ALA A 71 19.70 19.22 -11.55
N ILE A 72 18.98 20.31 -11.85
CA ILE A 72 19.17 21.58 -11.14
C ILE A 72 18.30 21.56 -9.90
N LEU A 73 18.90 21.74 -8.72
CA LEU A 73 18.12 21.93 -7.51
C LEU A 73 17.50 23.33 -7.51
N SER A 74 16.20 23.40 -7.29
CA SER A 74 15.44 24.63 -7.12
C SER A 74 14.73 24.60 -5.76
N SER A 75 14.32 25.78 -5.29
CA SER A 75 13.42 25.90 -4.14
C SER A 75 12.16 26.65 -4.56
N TYR A 76 11.00 26.13 -4.19
CA TYR A 76 9.70 26.77 -4.37
C TYR A 76 8.96 26.78 -3.03
N ASN A 77 8.62 27.97 -2.52
CA ASN A 77 8.01 28.14 -1.20
C ASN A 77 8.74 27.35 -0.09
N SER A 78 10.07 27.44 -0.07
CA SER A 78 10.95 26.72 0.88
C SER A 78 10.98 25.19 0.74
N THR A 79 10.36 24.64 -0.31
CA THR A 79 10.41 23.20 -0.64
C THR A 79 11.39 22.96 -1.77
N TYR A 80 12.31 22.01 -1.59
CA TYR A 80 13.24 21.62 -2.64
C TYR A 80 12.55 20.80 -3.73
N GLN A 81 12.89 21.12 -4.98
CA GLN A 81 12.45 20.40 -6.15
C GLN A 81 13.58 20.38 -7.18
N LEU A 82 13.56 19.40 -8.07
CA LEU A 82 14.52 19.24 -9.14
C LEU A 82 13.91 19.74 -10.45
N ILE A 83 14.75 20.30 -11.31
CA ILE A 83 14.40 20.62 -12.70
C ILE A 83 15.33 19.80 -13.59
N LEU A 84 14.75 18.92 -14.42
CA LEU A 84 15.52 18.14 -15.39
C LEU A 84 15.87 19.02 -16.60
N ASN A 85 17.13 19.00 -17.02
CA ASN A 85 17.57 19.76 -18.17
C ASN A 85 17.43 18.95 -19.48
N SER A 86 17.78 17.67 -19.45
CA SER A 86 17.62 16.74 -20.57
C SER A 86 17.18 15.35 -20.09
N TYR A 87 16.53 14.59 -20.97
CA TYR A 87 16.29 13.17 -20.72
C TYR A 87 17.59 12.37 -20.54
N ASP A 88 18.67 12.80 -21.19
CA ASP A 88 19.97 12.14 -21.09
C ASP A 88 20.66 12.35 -19.73
N ASP A 89 20.09 13.20 -18.86
CA ASP A 89 20.54 13.36 -17.49
C ASP A 89 20.04 12.23 -16.56
N LEU A 90 19.31 11.25 -17.09
CA LEU A 90 19.09 9.96 -16.45
C LEU A 90 20.31 9.05 -16.75
N ILE A 91 21.16 8.87 -15.75
CA ILE A 91 22.46 8.22 -15.88
C ILE A 91 22.39 6.78 -15.36
N ASN A 92 22.96 5.84 -16.12
CA ASN A 92 23.04 4.42 -15.77
C ASN A 92 21.69 3.83 -15.33
N TRP A 93 20.64 4.16 -16.06
CA TRP A 93 19.28 3.77 -15.71
C TRP A 93 19.04 2.28 -16.03
N ASP A 94 19.08 1.44 -15.00
CA ASP A 94 18.80 0.01 -15.14
C ASP A 94 17.28 -0.23 -15.14
N THR A 95 16.74 -0.36 -16.35
CA THR A 95 15.31 -0.67 -16.58
C THR A 95 14.89 -2.08 -16.13
N THR A 96 15.84 -2.94 -15.74
CA THR A 96 15.58 -4.28 -15.24
C THR A 96 15.60 -4.37 -13.72
N ALA A 97 16.07 -3.32 -13.04
CA ALA A 97 16.11 -3.26 -11.59
C ALA A 97 14.69 -3.31 -11.00
N TYR A 98 14.51 -4.17 -10.00
CA TYR A 98 13.31 -4.18 -9.18
C TYR A 98 13.37 -3.05 -8.15
N VAL A 99 12.24 -2.39 -7.93
CA VAL A 99 12.11 -1.32 -6.93
C VAL A 99 11.00 -1.68 -5.93
N MET A 100 11.22 -1.34 -4.66
CA MET A 100 10.24 -1.62 -3.61
C MET A 100 9.08 -0.64 -3.74
N ARG A 101 7.86 -1.17 -3.81
CA ARG A 101 6.64 -0.40 -3.99
C ARG A 101 5.56 -0.84 -3.03
N ASP A 102 4.67 0.09 -2.74
CA ASP A 102 3.40 -0.19 -2.09
C ASP A 102 2.42 -0.70 -3.16
N ILE A 103 2.04 -1.98 -3.08
CA ILE A 103 0.97 -2.55 -3.90
C ILE A 103 -0.40 -2.14 -3.34
N ILE A 104 -0.54 -2.22 -2.01
CA ILE A 104 -1.70 -1.72 -1.27
C ILE A 104 -1.16 -0.89 -0.11
N ASN A 105 -1.75 0.27 0.11
CA ASN A 105 -1.55 1.08 1.31
C ASN A 105 -2.89 1.65 1.74
N GLU A 106 -3.56 0.95 2.66
CA GLU A 106 -4.86 1.33 3.18
C GLU A 106 -4.77 1.58 4.69
N PRO A 107 -4.77 2.86 5.14
CA PRO A 107 -4.60 3.18 6.54
C PRO A 107 -5.88 2.97 7.38
N PHE A 108 -7.05 2.82 6.75
CA PHE A 108 -8.38 2.75 7.37
C PHE A 108 -8.71 3.96 8.26
N THR A 109 -8.24 5.16 7.90
CA THR A 109 -8.43 6.38 8.73
C THR A 109 -9.83 6.95 8.65
N SER A 110 -10.45 6.92 7.48
CA SER A 110 -11.78 7.52 7.24
C SER A 110 -12.63 6.76 6.20
N THR A 111 -12.06 5.77 5.52
CA THR A 111 -12.71 4.95 4.49
C THR A 111 -12.11 3.55 4.47
N PHE A 112 -12.78 2.60 3.82
CA PHE A 112 -12.19 1.31 3.43
C PHE A 112 -11.32 1.41 2.16
N GLY A 113 -11.30 2.58 1.53
CA GLY A 113 -10.60 2.80 0.26
C GLY A 113 -11.13 1.88 -0.83
N SER A 114 -10.28 0.98 -1.31
CA SER A 114 -10.64 -0.03 -2.33
C SER A 114 -11.02 -1.39 -1.74
N PHE A 115 -11.06 -1.54 -0.41
CA PHE A 115 -11.55 -2.76 0.24
C PHE A 115 -13.08 -2.82 0.14
N THR A 116 -13.59 -4.04 0.13
CA THR A 116 -15.02 -4.35 0.14
C THR A 116 -15.39 -5.11 1.40
N THR A 117 -16.58 -4.87 1.92
CA THR A 117 -17.14 -5.62 3.05
C THR A 117 -18.24 -6.56 2.55
N TYR A 118 -18.42 -7.71 3.22
CA TYR A 118 -19.52 -8.61 2.92
C TYR A 118 -20.03 -9.32 4.18
N ASN A 119 -21.28 -9.03 4.52
CA ASN A 119 -21.99 -9.69 5.60
C ASN A 119 -22.56 -11.04 5.14
N VAL A 120 -22.05 -12.14 5.70
CA VAL A 120 -22.56 -13.50 5.45
C VAL A 120 -23.63 -13.88 6.47
N GLN A 121 -23.46 -13.45 7.72
CA GLN A 121 -24.37 -13.75 8.82
C GLN A 121 -24.38 -12.60 9.82
N GLY A 122 -25.56 -12.29 10.36
CA GLY A 122 -25.75 -11.28 11.42
C GLY A 122 -26.29 -9.97 10.86
N THR A 123 -26.37 -8.94 11.70
CA THR A 123 -26.80 -7.58 11.30
C THR A 123 -25.72 -6.53 11.46
N GLU A 124 -24.71 -6.84 12.27
CA GLU A 124 -23.53 -6.00 12.47
C GLU A 124 -22.58 -6.17 11.29
N GLU A 125 -21.96 -5.09 10.86
CA GLU A 125 -21.09 -5.04 9.69
C GLU A 125 -19.76 -4.35 10.03
N TRP A 126 -18.71 -4.63 9.25
CA TRP A 126 -17.47 -3.86 9.31
C TRP A 126 -17.80 -2.39 9.08
N LYS A 127 -17.24 -1.51 9.92
CA LYS A 127 -17.42 -0.06 9.80
C LYS A 127 -16.12 0.69 10.03
N ILE A 128 -16.00 1.87 9.45
CA ILE A 128 -14.93 2.79 9.80
C ILE A 128 -15.32 3.59 11.05
N THR A 129 -14.44 3.60 12.04
CA THR A 129 -14.54 4.42 13.25
C THR A 129 -13.28 5.27 13.43
N SER A 130 -13.23 6.09 14.48
CA SER A 130 -11.98 6.78 14.88
C SER A 130 -10.81 5.82 15.17
N TYR A 131 -11.11 4.56 15.42
CA TYR A 131 -10.14 3.51 15.74
C TYR A 131 -9.77 2.63 14.55
N GLY A 132 -10.24 2.93 13.34
CA GLY A 132 -9.91 2.18 12.13
C GLY A 132 -11.09 1.38 11.58
N ALA A 133 -10.79 0.35 10.79
CA ALA A 133 -11.78 -0.64 10.39
C ALA A 133 -12.15 -1.49 11.61
N THR A 134 -13.40 -1.39 12.06
CA THR A 134 -13.88 -1.99 13.30
C THR A 134 -14.96 -3.02 13.02
N MET A 135 -14.89 -4.16 13.69
CA MET A 135 -15.93 -5.19 13.66
C MET A 135 -16.27 -5.69 15.06
N SER A 136 -17.57 -5.83 15.32
CA SER A 136 -18.10 -6.42 16.55
C SER A 136 -19.47 -6.99 16.29
N GLY A 137 -19.72 -8.24 16.70
CA GLY A 137 -21.07 -8.80 16.81
C GLY A 137 -21.83 -8.33 18.06
N TYR A 138 -21.32 -7.33 18.80
CA TYR A 138 -21.97 -6.82 20.01
C TYR A 138 -22.90 -5.68 19.64
N ASN A 139 -24.19 -5.87 19.91
CA ASN A 139 -25.20 -4.84 19.73
C ASN A 139 -26.31 -5.04 20.77
N SER A 140 -26.15 -4.39 21.93
CA SER A 140 -27.00 -4.59 23.11
C SER A 140 -27.14 -6.07 23.52
N GLY A 141 -26.12 -6.88 23.23
CA GLY A 141 -26.14 -8.34 23.34
C GLY A 141 -25.12 -8.98 22.40
N TYR A 142 -24.88 -10.28 22.58
CA TYR A 142 -23.94 -11.04 21.74
C TYR A 142 -24.70 -11.70 20.60
N HIS A 143 -24.26 -11.43 19.36
CA HIS A 143 -24.89 -11.97 18.16
C HIS A 143 -23.94 -12.90 17.42
N ALA A 144 -24.52 -13.93 16.80
CA ALA A 144 -23.78 -14.73 15.83
C ALA A 144 -23.57 -13.90 14.56
N ASN A 145 -22.33 -13.78 14.13
CA ASN A 145 -21.96 -12.92 13.01
C ASN A 145 -20.81 -13.54 12.22
N ILE A 146 -20.86 -13.42 10.89
CA ILE A 146 -19.75 -13.72 9.98
C ILE A 146 -19.68 -12.58 8.99
N ASP A 147 -18.58 -11.83 9.04
CA ASP A 147 -18.38 -10.67 8.16
C ASP A 147 -16.96 -10.63 7.62
N TRP A 148 -16.81 -10.17 6.39
CA TRP A 148 -15.57 -10.18 5.65
C TRP A 148 -15.15 -8.76 5.28
N LEU A 149 -13.86 -8.48 5.40
CA LEU A 149 -13.21 -7.29 4.85
C LEU A 149 -12.15 -7.76 3.84
N ILE A 150 -12.38 -7.50 2.57
CA ILE A 150 -11.68 -8.12 1.44
C ILE A 150 -10.93 -7.04 0.64
N SER A 151 -9.64 -7.27 0.40
CA SER A 151 -8.78 -6.37 -0.39
C SER A 151 -9.24 -6.28 -1.85
N PRO A 152 -8.84 -5.22 -2.57
CA PRO A 152 -8.86 -5.27 -4.04
C PRO A 152 -7.98 -6.43 -4.56
N SER A 153 -8.17 -6.75 -5.84
CA SER A 153 -7.38 -7.75 -6.56
C SER A 153 -5.92 -7.32 -6.67
N ILE A 154 -5.01 -8.27 -6.42
CA ILE A 154 -3.58 -8.09 -6.49
C ILE A 154 -3.00 -9.06 -7.53
N ASN A 155 -2.08 -8.57 -8.36
CA ASN A 155 -1.28 -9.41 -9.23
C ASN A 155 0.09 -9.63 -8.58
N LEU A 156 0.30 -10.83 -8.01
CA LEU A 156 1.57 -11.19 -7.36
C LEU A 156 2.60 -11.77 -8.34
N ASP A 157 2.18 -12.18 -9.55
CA ASP A 157 3.08 -12.77 -10.56
C ASP A 157 4.07 -11.77 -11.19
N ASN A 158 3.83 -10.45 -11.01
CA ASN A 158 4.68 -9.38 -11.57
C ASN A 158 5.59 -8.73 -10.51
N SER A 159 5.69 -9.32 -9.33
CA SER A 159 6.52 -8.84 -8.24
C SER A 159 7.34 -9.98 -7.64
N THR A 160 8.20 -9.63 -6.68
CA THR A 160 8.90 -10.55 -5.79
C THR A 160 8.98 -9.93 -4.40
N ASN A 161 9.32 -10.72 -3.37
CA ASN A 161 9.47 -10.23 -1.99
C ASN A 161 8.22 -9.49 -1.48
N GLU A 162 7.06 -10.09 -1.73
CA GLU A 162 5.75 -9.61 -1.33
C GLU A 162 5.58 -9.76 0.18
N ILE A 163 5.45 -8.63 0.88
CA ILE A 163 5.25 -8.59 2.32
C ILE A 163 3.95 -7.88 2.63
N CYS A 164 3.09 -8.52 3.42
CA CYS A 164 1.92 -7.89 4.02
C CYS A 164 2.19 -7.51 5.48
N THR A 165 1.68 -6.35 5.89
CA THR A 165 1.68 -5.89 7.28
C THR A 165 0.37 -5.19 7.59
N PHE A 166 -0.08 -5.28 8.83
CA PHE A 166 -1.19 -4.52 9.39
C PHE A 166 -1.08 -4.44 10.92
N ASN A 167 -1.82 -3.52 11.54
CA ASN A 167 -1.98 -3.44 12.98
C ASN A 167 -3.38 -3.89 13.39
N SER A 168 -3.47 -4.60 14.51
CA SER A 168 -4.75 -5.01 15.10
C SER A 168 -4.84 -4.57 16.57
N ALA A 169 -6.04 -4.24 17.03
CA ALA A 169 -6.38 -4.10 18.45
C ALA A 169 -7.65 -4.91 18.73
N MET A 170 -7.71 -5.56 19.89
CA MET A 170 -8.85 -6.38 20.30
C MET A 170 -9.28 -6.05 21.73
N ASN A 171 -10.57 -6.17 22.01
CA ASN A 171 -11.05 -6.37 23.37
C ASN A 171 -12.31 -7.25 23.41
N TYR A 172 -12.75 -7.62 24.61
CA TYR A 172 -13.92 -8.48 24.87
C TYR A 172 -13.82 -9.91 24.30
N GLY A 173 -12.63 -10.30 23.87
CA GLY A 173 -12.24 -11.67 23.52
C GLY A 173 -11.07 -12.14 24.38
N THR A 174 -10.48 -13.27 23.99
CA THR A 174 -9.23 -13.79 24.56
C THR A 174 -8.17 -13.95 23.48
N ALA A 175 -6.90 -13.91 23.86
CA ALA A 175 -5.80 -14.13 22.93
C ALA A 175 -6.02 -15.42 22.11
N ASN A 176 -5.92 -15.30 20.78
CA ASN A 176 -6.11 -16.40 19.82
C ASN A 176 -7.46 -17.12 19.94
N ASP A 177 -8.54 -16.40 20.27
CA ASP A 177 -9.89 -16.99 20.35
C ASP A 177 -10.49 -17.41 18.99
N GLY A 178 -9.81 -17.09 17.89
CA GLY A 178 -10.20 -17.46 16.53
C GLY A 178 -11.34 -16.60 15.94
N SER A 179 -11.74 -15.52 16.63
CA SER A 179 -12.81 -14.62 16.18
C SER A 179 -12.39 -13.71 15.02
N LEU A 180 -11.09 -13.54 14.79
CA LEU A 180 -10.54 -12.89 13.60
C LEU A 180 -9.48 -13.79 12.97
N LYS A 181 -9.61 -14.03 11.67
CA LYS A 181 -8.67 -14.81 10.86
C LYS A 181 -8.34 -14.08 9.57
N PHE A 182 -7.17 -14.38 9.02
CA PHE A 182 -6.68 -13.77 7.78
C PHE A 182 -6.51 -14.83 6.71
N TYR A 183 -6.99 -14.54 5.51
CA TYR A 183 -7.06 -15.48 4.40
C TYR A 183 -6.54 -14.86 3.11
N TYR A 184 -6.20 -15.73 2.16
CA TYR A 184 -6.13 -15.35 0.76
C TYR A 184 -7.02 -16.24 -0.12
N SER A 185 -7.40 -15.72 -1.28
CA SER A 185 -8.08 -16.45 -2.35
C SER A 185 -7.49 -16.05 -3.69
N THR A 186 -7.42 -17.00 -4.63
CA THR A 186 -7.00 -16.78 -6.02
C THR A 186 -8.14 -16.93 -7.02
N ASP A 187 -9.33 -17.33 -6.55
CA ASP A 187 -10.53 -17.59 -7.35
C ASP A 187 -11.73 -16.70 -6.96
N TYR A 188 -11.61 -15.90 -5.90
CA TYR A 188 -12.60 -14.87 -5.57
C TYR A 188 -12.63 -13.78 -6.64
N VAL A 189 -13.84 -13.40 -7.06
CA VAL A 189 -14.06 -12.36 -8.08
C VAL A 189 -14.73 -11.14 -7.46
N SER A 190 -15.93 -11.32 -6.89
CA SER A 190 -16.69 -10.27 -6.22
C SER A 190 -17.92 -10.85 -5.50
N GLY A 191 -18.55 -10.04 -4.65
CA GLY A 191 -19.80 -10.40 -3.99
C GLY A 191 -19.58 -11.40 -2.86
N ASP A 192 -20.32 -12.51 -2.87
CA ASP A 192 -20.37 -13.46 -1.77
C ASP A 192 -19.05 -14.26 -1.65
N PRO A 193 -18.26 -14.08 -0.57
CA PRO A 193 -16.99 -14.77 -0.39
C PRO A 193 -17.16 -16.27 -0.16
N THR A 194 -18.35 -16.78 0.16
CA THR A 194 -18.60 -18.22 0.32
C THR A 194 -18.57 -19.00 -1.00
N THR A 195 -18.57 -18.29 -2.14
CA THR A 195 -18.49 -18.88 -3.48
C THR A 195 -17.06 -19.18 -3.94
N ALA A 196 -16.05 -18.73 -3.19
CA ALA A 196 -14.64 -18.87 -3.51
C ALA A 196 -13.91 -19.75 -2.48
N HIS A 197 -12.71 -20.19 -2.83
CA HIS A 197 -11.84 -20.94 -1.92
C HIS A 197 -10.90 -19.98 -1.18
N TRP A 198 -10.88 -20.09 0.15
CA TRP A 198 -10.05 -19.27 1.02
C TRP A 198 -9.05 -20.14 1.78
N THR A 199 -7.76 -19.80 1.65
CA THR A 199 -6.67 -20.45 2.38
C THR A 199 -6.22 -19.56 3.53
N GLU A 200 -6.19 -20.11 4.74
CA GLU A 200 -5.80 -19.36 5.94
C GLU A 200 -4.31 -19.03 5.92
N ILE A 201 -3.98 -17.76 6.13
CA ILE A 201 -2.62 -17.31 6.39
C ILE A 201 -2.40 -17.45 7.89
N THR A 202 -1.25 -17.96 8.30
CA THR A 202 -0.88 -18.15 9.72
C THR A 202 0.55 -17.65 9.97
N GLY A 203 1.02 -17.72 11.21
CA GLY A 203 2.40 -17.32 11.56
C GLY A 203 2.61 -15.81 11.79
N PHE A 204 1.55 -15.04 12.01
CA PHE A 204 1.59 -13.62 12.35
C PHE A 204 1.01 -13.33 13.74
N SER A 205 1.21 -12.11 14.23
CA SER A 205 0.70 -11.67 15.54
C SER A 205 -0.65 -10.95 15.43
N LEU A 206 -1.53 -11.19 16.40
CA LEU A 206 -2.74 -10.39 16.62
C LEU A 206 -2.75 -9.83 18.04
N SER A 207 -3.52 -8.76 18.25
CA SER A 207 -3.77 -8.23 19.59
C SER A 207 -4.33 -9.30 20.51
N THR A 208 -3.79 -9.37 21.72
CA THR A 208 -4.20 -10.33 22.75
C THR A 208 -5.29 -9.79 23.68
N GLY A 209 -5.67 -8.52 23.54
CA GLY A 209 -6.73 -7.88 24.30
C GLY A 209 -6.39 -6.48 24.81
N GLY A 210 -7.33 -5.89 25.55
CA GLY A 210 -7.14 -4.60 26.23
C GLY A 210 -6.94 -3.40 25.31
N TRP A 211 -7.36 -3.49 24.04
CA TRP A 211 -7.15 -2.47 23.01
C TRP A 211 -5.67 -2.19 22.71
N THR A 212 -4.77 -3.14 23.02
CA THR A 212 -3.35 -2.98 22.74
C THR A 212 -3.10 -3.17 21.25
N TRP A 213 -2.71 -2.09 20.56
CA TRP A 213 -2.28 -2.15 19.16
C TRP A 213 -1.07 -3.06 19.01
N THR A 214 -1.23 -4.09 18.19
CA THR A 214 -0.22 -5.11 17.94
C THR A 214 0.07 -5.18 16.44
N PRO A 215 1.33 -4.99 16.02
CA PRO A 215 1.73 -5.20 14.63
C PRO A 215 1.71 -6.70 14.32
N SER A 216 1.25 -7.05 13.13
CA SER A 216 1.26 -8.44 12.64
C SER A 216 2.65 -9.03 12.46
N GLY A 217 3.66 -8.16 12.29
CA GLY A 217 4.98 -8.54 11.79
C GLY A 217 4.96 -8.58 10.26
N ASN A 218 6.02 -9.17 9.67
CA ASN A 218 6.12 -9.33 8.22
C ASN A 218 5.47 -10.64 7.82
N ILE A 219 4.36 -10.56 7.08
CA ILE A 219 3.69 -11.73 6.51
C ILE A 219 4.24 -11.92 5.10
N ASP A 220 5.02 -12.98 4.90
CA ASP A 220 5.57 -13.34 3.59
C ASP A 220 4.47 -13.93 2.69
N LEU A 221 4.23 -13.28 1.56
CA LEU A 221 3.26 -13.70 0.55
C LEU A 221 3.92 -14.33 -0.67
N SER A 222 5.25 -14.46 -0.71
CA SER A 222 6.02 -14.90 -1.89
C SER A 222 5.69 -16.31 -2.38
N MET A 223 5.07 -17.15 -1.54
CA MET A 223 4.59 -18.48 -1.93
C MET A 223 3.21 -18.47 -2.60
N ILE A 224 2.52 -17.32 -2.63
CA ILE A 224 1.20 -17.17 -3.23
C ILE A 224 1.38 -16.67 -4.66
N GLN A 225 0.84 -17.41 -5.62
CA GLN A 225 0.90 -17.09 -7.05
C GLN A 225 -0.48 -16.75 -7.59
N GLY A 226 -0.54 -15.88 -8.59
CA GLY A 226 -1.75 -15.53 -9.30
C GLY A 226 -1.85 -14.05 -9.67
N THR A 227 -2.59 -13.81 -10.74
CA THR A 227 -2.89 -12.46 -11.23
C THR A 227 -4.10 -11.81 -10.56
N ASN A 228 -4.87 -12.58 -9.79
CA ASN A 228 -6.11 -12.17 -9.13
C ASN A 228 -6.15 -12.69 -7.68
N VAL A 229 -5.20 -12.25 -6.86
CA VAL A 229 -5.10 -12.63 -5.45
C VAL A 229 -5.84 -11.61 -4.61
N HIS A 230 -6.71 -12.08 -3.72
CA HIS A 230 -7.37 -11.27 -2.70
C HIS A 230 -6.92 -11.70 -1.32
N LEU A 231 -6.73 -10.72 -0.43
CA LEU A 231 -6.45 -10.92 0.98
C LEU A 231 -7.68 -10.50 1.78
N ALA A 232 -8.05 -11.24 2.82
CA ALA A 232 -9.26 -10.92 3.56
C ALA A 232 -9.16 -11.21 5.05
N PHE A 233 -9.76 -10.32 5.83
CA PHE A 233 -10.08 -10.58 7.23
C PHE A 233 -11.47 -11.16 7.32
N LYS A 234 -11.60 -12.31 7.98
CA LYS A 234 -12.88 -12.91 8.33
C LYS A 234 -13.09 -12.77 9.83
N TYR A 235 -14.16 -12.09 10.20
CA TYR A 235 -14.64 -12.02 11.56
C TYR A 235 -15.69 -13.12 11.81
N THR A 236 -15.70 -13.69 13.01
CA THR A 236 -16.74 -14.62 13.45
C THR A 236 -17.04 -14.44 14.93
N SER A 237 -18.32 -14.26 15.27
CA SER A 237 -18.81 -14.24 16.65
C SER A 237 -19.99 -15.19 16.84
N THR A 238 -20.33 -15.43 18.10
CA THR A 238 -21.44 -16.28 18.53
C THR A 238 -22.28 -15.55 19.57
N THR A 239 -23.40 -16.14 19.98
CA THR A 239 -24.23 -15.62 21.08
C THR A 239 -23.58 -15.75 22.46
N SER A 240 -22.36 -16.31 22.54
CA SER A 240 -21.60 -16.49 23.79
C SER A 240 -20.23 -15.81 23.79
N SER A 241 -19.69 -15.46 22.62
CA SER A 241 -18.38 -14.84 22.48
C SER A 241 -18.40 -13.86 21.32
N CYS A 242 -17.97 -12.63 21.61
CA CYS A 242 -18.02 -11.52 20.68
C CYS A 242 -16.88 -10.53 20.97
N ALA A 243 -15.68 -10.88 20.51
CA ALA A 243 -14.57 -9.94 20.54
C ALA A 243 -14.87 -8.76 19.60
N THR A 244 -14.39 -7.58 19.96
CA THR A 244 -14.34 -6.43 19.04
C THR A 244 -12.93 -6.30 18.51
N TRP A 245 -12.79 -6.17 17.19
CA TRP A 245 -11.52 -5.99 16.50
C TRP A 245 -11.46 -4.63 15.82
N GLU A 246 -10.27 -4.05 15.82
CA GLU A 246 -9.92 -2.81 15.12
C GLU A 246 -8.67 -3.06 14.29
N LEU A 247 -8.67 -2.61 13.04
CA LEU A 247 -7.58 -2.76 12.09
C LEU A 247 -7.14 -1.40 11.55
N LYS A 248 -5.82 -1.23 11.41
CA LYS A 248 -5.19 -0.04 10.81
C LYS A 248 -3.95 -0.42 9.99
N ASN A 249 -3.57 0.50 9.12
CA ASN A 249 -2.28 0.49 8.41
C ASN A 249 -2.05 -0.82 7.64
N PHE A 250 -3.05 -1.29 6.90
CA PHE A 250 -2.89 -2.45 6.03
C PHE A 250 -2.00 -2.07 4.85
N LYS A 251 -0.95 -2.85 4.65
CA LYS A 251 0.04 -2.60 3.61
C LYS A 251 0.44 -3.91 2.95
N VAL A 252 0.59 -3.88 1.63
CA VAL A 252 1.31 -4.90 0.87
C VAL A 252 2.42 -4.18 0.12
N THR A 253 3.65 -4.60 0.34
CA THR A 253 4.81 -4.11 -0.40
C THR A 253 5.43 -5.22 -1.21
N ALA A 254 6.05 -4.88 -2.33
CA ALA A 254 6.83 -5.84 -3.10
C ALA A 254 7.91 -5.16 -3.93
N LEU A 255 8.91 -5.93 -4.30
CA LEU A 255 9.83 -5.58 -5.37
C LEU A 255 9.12 -5.82 -6.70
N SER A 256 8.93 -4.79 -7.51
CA SER A 256 8.39 -4.94 -8.86
C SER A 256 9.12 -4.04 -9.85
N GLN A 257 9.06 -4.38 -11.12
CA GLN A 257 9.65 -3.56 -12.17
C GLN A 257 8.79 -2.32 -12.54
N GLY A 258 7.64 -2.08 -11.92
CA GLY A 258 6.68 -1.05 -12.36
C GLY A 258 6.07 -1.39 -13.73
N LYS A 259 4.78 -1.06 -13.92
CA LYS A 259 4.13 -1.07 -15.24
C LYS A 259 4.09 0.35 -15.80
#